data_AF-A0A4Y9SEB6-F1
#
_entry.id   AF-A0A4Y9SEB6-F1
#
_cell.length_a   1.000
_cell.length_b   1.000
_cell.length_c   1.000
_cell.angle_alpha   90.00
_cell.angle_beta   90.00
_cell.angle_gamma   90.00
#
_symmetry.space_group_name_H-M   'P 1'
#
loop_
_entity.id
_entity.type
_entity.pdbx_description
1 polymer ?
#
loop_
_entity_poly.entity_id
_entity_poly.type
_entity_poly.pdbx_seq_one_letter_code
_entity_poly.pdbx_strand_id
1 'polypeptide(L)'
;MPNTRFLVHAALGAPLNDFLAVAATDPEIAVVDVIGPRDRPHTAVIEISADKARELDQYFQRTGTPTHQLTIEPDRPLSMFDSGPFDPL
;
A
#
# COMPACT_ATOMS: atom_id res chain seq x y z
N MET A 1 -6.13 -11.22 14.75
CA MET A 1 -6.77 -11.07 13.42
C MET A 1 -5.87 -11.75 12.39
N PRO A 2 -6.39 -12.40 11.34
CA PRO A 2 -5.53 -12.92 10.27
C PRO A 2 -4.83 -11.78 9.54
N ASN A 3 -3.60 -12.00 9.10
CA ASN A 3 -2.90 -11.03 8.25
C ASN A 3 -3.52 -11.05 6.85
N THR A 4 -3.60 -9.87 6.24
CA THR A 4 -4.08 -9.70 4.86
C THR A 4 -3.07 -8.87 4.07
N ARG A 5 -3.13 -8.98 2.74
CA ARG A 5 -2.24 -8.23 1.87
C ARG A 5 -2.71 -6.81 1.65
N PHE A 6 -1.76 -5.89 1.67
CA PHE A 6 -1.95 -4.48 1.38
C PHE A 6 -0.86 -4.00 0.43
N LEU A 7 -1.21 -2.99 -0.35
CA LEU A 7 -0.29 -2.24 -1.19
C LEU A 7 0.04 -0.94 -0.46
N VAL A 8 1.32 -0.67 -0.26
CA VAL A 8 1.82 0.64 0.16
C VAL A 8 2.40 1.32 -1.06
N HIS A 9 1.83 2.46 -1.42
CA HIS A 9 2.22 3.21 -2.62
C HIS A 9 2.81 4.56 -2.25
N ALA A 10 3.84 4.97 -2.98
CA ALA A 10 4.46 6.28 -2.86
C ALA A 10 4.24 7.09 -4.14
N ALA A 11 3.69 8.30 -4.02
CA ALA A 11 3.48 9.19 -5.16
C ALA A 11 4.81 9.59 -5.85
N LEU A 12 5.90 9.60 -5.08
CA LEU A 12 7.28 9.75 -5.54
C LEU A 12 8.10 8.63 -4.89
N GLY A 13 9.04 8.00 -5.59
CA GLY A 13 9.66 6.75 -5.13
C GLY A 13 10.57 6.83 -3.89
N ALA A 14 11.03 8.02 -3.46
CA ALA A 14 11.93 8.15 -2.31
C ALA A 14 11.28 7.73 -0.95
N PRO A 15 10.07 8.21 -0.60
CA PRO A 15 9.35 7.83 0.62
C PRO A 15 9.18 6.32 0.87
N LEU A 16 9.16 5.50 -0.18
CA LEU A 16 8.96 4.06 -0.01
C LEU A 16 10.19 3.39 0.60
N ASN A 17 11.39 3.85 0.27
CA ASN A 17 12.62 3.29 0.84
C ASN A 17 12.70 3.50 2.35
N ASP A 18 12.25 4.66 2.83
CA ASP A 18 12.19 4.96 4.28
C ASP A 18 11.18 4.04 4.97
N PHE A 19 10.01 3.84 4.36
CA PHE A 19 9.02 2.87 4.86
C PHE A 19 9.59 1.45 4.92
N LEU A 20 10.28 1.00 3.87
CA LEU A 20 10.89 -0.34 3.82
C LEU A 20 11.96 -0.53 4.91
N ALA A 21 12.74 0.51 5.20
CA ALA A 21 13.72 0.47 6.29
C ALA A 21 13.05 0.30 7.66
N VAL A 22 11.91 0.97 7.89
CA VAL A 22 11.11 0.80 9.12
C VAL A 22 10.48 -0.60 9.16
N ALA A 23 9.85 -1.03 8.07
CA ALA A 23 9.21 -2.34 7.96
C ALA A 23 10.18 -3.49 8.24
N ALA A 24 11.44 -3.38 7.81
CA ALA A 24 12.48 -4.36 8.11
C ALA A 24 12.77 -4.55 9.61
N THR A 25 12.36 -3.60 10.45
CA THR A 25 12.55 -3.65 11.92
C THR A 25 11.25 -3.95 12.68
N ASP A 26 10.09 -3.92 12.01
CA ASP A 26 8.79 -4.16 12.62
C ASP A 26 8.33 -5.60 12.33
N PRO A 27 8.31 -6.51 13.35
CA PRO A 27 7.92 -7.90 13.14
C PRO A 27 6.44 -8.08 12.78
N GLU A 28 5.61 -7.05 12.92
CA GLU A 28 4.21 -7.09 12.49
C GLU A 28 4.04 -6.82 11.00
N ILE A 29 5.11 -6.39 10.30
CA ILE A 29 5.10 -6.05 8.88
C ILE A 29 5.96 -7.04 8.10
N ALA A 30 5.31 -7.91 7.32
CA ALA A 30 6.00 -8.77 6.37
C ALA A 30 5.97 -8.14 4.98
N VAL A 31 7.12 -7.73 4.44
CA VAL A 31 7.22 -7.30 3.03
C VAL A 31 7.25 -8.54 2.14
N VAL A 32 6.25 -8.66 1.27
CA VAL A 32 6.06 -9.80 0.36
C VAL A 32 6.70 -9.55 -1.00
N ASP A 33 6.55 -8.34 -1.53
CA ASP A 33 7.08 -7.97 -2.85
C ASP A 33 7.30 -6.45 -2.94
N VAL A 34 8.10 -6.03 -3.91
CA VAL A 34 8.40 -4.63 -4.18
C VAL A 34 8.35 -4.38 -5.69
N ILE A 35 7.54 -3.41 -6.09
CA ILE A 35 7.20 -3.11 -7.49
C ILE A 35 7.78 -1.75 -7.88
N GLY A 36 8.52 -1.74 -8.99
CA GLY A 36 9.13 -0.55 -9.60
C GLY A 36 10.62 -0.72 -9.88
N PRO A 37 11.30 0.36 -10.30
CA PRO A 37 12.76 0.37 -10.47
C PRO A 37 13.50 -0.05 -9.20
N ARG A 38 14.59 -0.80 -9.36
CA ARG A 38 15.37 -1.35 -8.23
C ARG A 38 15.90 -0.28 -7.26
N ASP A 39 16.21 0.92 -7.76
CA ASP A 39 16.73 2.05 -6.99
C ASP A 39 15.61 2.97 -6.45
N ARG A 40 14.42 2.91 -7.04
CA ARG A 40 13.27 3.74 -6.70
C ARG A 40 11.99 2.94 -6.84
N PRO A 41 11.71 1.99 -5.95
CA PRO A 41 10.44 1.30 -5.97
C PRO A 41 9.29 2.29 -5.71
N HIS A 42 8.11 2.00 -6.25
CA HIS A 42 6.94 2.89 -6.09
C HIS A 42 5.83 2.23 -5.29
N THR A 43 5.83 0.91 -5.22
CA THR A 43 4.85 0.14 -4.44
C THR A 43 5.53 -0.99 -3.70
N ALA A 44 5.10 -1.27 -2.47
CA ALA A 44 5.44 -2.47 -1.72
C ALA A 44 4.17 -3.26 -1.45
N VAL A 45 4.24 -4.58 -1.58
CA VAL A 45 3.21 -5.52 -1.14
C VAL A 45 3.58 -5.99 0.25
N ILE A 46 2.70 -5.80 1.23
CA ILE A 46 2.95 -6.18 2.62
C ILE A 46 1.82 -7.05 3.16
N GLU A 47 2.13 -7.89 4.14
CA GLU A 47 1.17 -8.63 4.95
C GLU A 47 1.19 -8.10 6.39
N ILE A 48 0.04 -7.60 6.83
CA ILE A 48 -0.17 -7.01 8.17
C ILE A 48 -1.58 -7.30 8.67
N SER A 49 -1.83 -7.03 9.95
CA SER A 49 -3.18 -7.04 10.52
C SER A 49 -4.01 -5.84 10.02
N ALA A 50 -5.34 -5.98 9.98
CA ALA A 50 -6.23 -4.89 9.59
C ALA A 50 -6.14 -3.67 10.54
N ASP A 51 -5.88 -3.89 11.83
CA ASP A 51 -5.72 -2.82 12.81
C ASP A 51 -4.44 -2.02 12.54
N LYS A 52 -3.32 -2.72 12.30
CA LYS A 52 -2.05 -2.09 11.88
C LYS A 52 -2.18 -1.32 10.57
N ALA A 53 -2.96 -1.83 9.61
CA ALA A 53 -3.23 -1.13 8.35
C ALA A 53 -3.94 0.21 8.58
N ARG A 54 -4.92 0.25 9.50
CA ARG A 54 -5.62 1.49 9.87
C ARG A 54 -4.69 2.47 10.58
N GLU A 55 -3.80 1.98 11.43
CA GLU A 55 -2.79 2.81 12.09
C GLU A 55 -1.82 3.43 11.08
N LEU A 56 -1.33 2.63 10.11
CA LEU A 56 -0.45 3.10 9.04
C LEU A 56 -1.14 4.14 8.14
N ASP A 57 -2.40 3.91 7.76
CA ASP A 57 -3.19 4.89 6.98
C ASP A 57 -3.29 6.23 7.71
N GLN A 58 -3.67 6.19 9.00
CA GLN A 58 -3.73 7.40 9.82
C GLN A 58 -2.37 8.07 10.01
N TYR A 59 -1.29 7.29 10.09
CA TYR A 59 0.06 7.81 10.19
C TYR A 59 0.45 8.53 8.89
N PHE A 60 0.27 7.90 7.73
CA PHE A 60 0.58 8.49 6.42
C PHE A 60 -0.23 9.76 6.13
N GLN A 61 -1.49 9.83 6.56
CA GLN A 61 -2.29 11.05 6.43
C GLN A 61 -1.79 12.19 7.33
N ARG A 62 -1.23 11.88 8.50
CA ARG A 62 -0.74 12.88 9.46
C ARG A 62 0.67 13.38 9.14
N THR A 63 1.54 12.51 8.64
CA THR A 63 2.95 12.82 8.39
C THR A 63 3.24 13.13 6.92
N GLY A 64 2.27 12.86 6.03
CA GLY A 64 2.37 13.10 4.61
C GLY A 64 2.66 14.57 4.29
N THR A 65 3.63 14.79 3.41
CA THR A 65 3.82 16.07 2.73
C THR A 65 3.64 15.87 1.23
N PRO A 66 3.43 16.93 0.42
CA PRO A 66 3.23 16.77 -1.02
C PRO A 66 4.35 15.99 -1.74
N THR A 67 5.57 15.97 -1.18
CA THR A 67 6.70 15.22 -1.74
C THR A 67 6.98 13.89 -1.03
N HIS A 68 6.36 13.67 0.14
CA HIS A 68 6.48 12.46 0.95
C HIS A 68 5.11 11.92 1.32
N GLN A 69 4.28 11.64 0.31
CA GLN A 69 2.97 11.04 0.52
C GLN A 69 3.04 9.54 0.28
N LEU A 70 2.72 8.78 1.31
CA LEU A 70 2.41 7.35 1.22
C LEU A 70 0.91 7.14 1.30
N THR A 71 0.43 6.07 0.67
CA THR A 71 -0.93 5.57 0.82
C THR A 71 -0.89 4.08 1.08
N ILE A 72 -1.94 3.54 1.71
CA ILE A 72 -2.11 2.11 1.92
C ILE A 72 -3.51 1.69 1.51
N GLU A 73 -3.60 0.60 0.75
CA GLU A 73 -4.88 0.03 0.30
C GLU A 73 -4.85 -1.50 0.33
N PRO A 74 -6.00 -2.17 0.53
CA PRO A 74 -6.06 -3.62 0.47
C PRO A 74 -5.65 -4.14 -0.92
N ASP A 75 -4.79 -5.17 -0.96
CA ASP A 75 -4.47 -5.88 -2.21
C ASP A 75 -5.66 -6.77 -2.58
N ARG A 76 -6.53 -6.22 -3.42
CA ARG A 76 -7.75 -6.87 -3.89
C ARG A 76 -7.75 -6.88 -5.41
N PRO A 77 -8.34 -7.90 -6.04
CA PRO A 77 -8.52 -7.90 -7.48
C PRO A 77 -9.24 -6.63 -7.90
N LEU A 78 -8.79 -6.05 -9.01
CA LEU A 78 -9.49 -4.95 -9.67
C LEU A 78 -10.90 -5.44 -10.00
N SER A 79 -11.92 -4.88 -9.34
CA SER A 79 -13.29 -5.07 -9.79
C SER A 79 -13.42 -4.35 -11.12
N MET A 80 -13.30 -5.10 -12.22
CA MET A 80 -13.83 -4.66 -13.50
C MET A 80 -15.32 -4.45 -13.29
N PHE A 81 -15.78 -3.23 -13.51
CA PHE A 81 -17.16 -2.76 -13.35
C PHE A 81 -18.21 -3.87 -13.48
N ASP A 82 -19.07 -3.95 -12.47
CA ASP A 82 -20.31 -4.73 -12.55
C ASP A 82 -20.99 -4.37 -13.86
N SER A 83 -21.29 -5.39 -14.66
CA SER A 83 -21.77 -5.21 -16.03
C SER A 83 -23.16 -4.58 -15.98
N GLY A 84 -23.22 -3.25 -15.96
CA GLY A 84 -24.47 -2.52 -16.13
C GLY A 84 -25.13 -3.01 -17.43
N PRO A 85 -26.45 -3.29 -17.44
CA PRO A 85 -27.09 -3.86 -18.60
C PRO A 85 -26.93 -2.87 -19.75
N PHE A 86 -26.16 -3.27 -20.76
CA PHE A 86 -26.33 -2.75 -22.10
C PHE A 86 -27.74 -3.15 -22.53
N ASP A 87 -28.74 -2.32 -22.22
CA ASP A 87 -30.04 -2.37 -22.88
C ASP A 87 -29.89 -1.63 -24.22
N PRO A 88 -29.95 -2.34 -25.36
CA PRO A 88 -30.11 -1.68 -26.64
C PRO A 88 -31.59 -1.30 -26.81
N LEU A 89 -31.86 -0.01 -27.03
CA LEU A 89 -33.02 0.45 -27.79
C LEU A 89 -32.54 1.18 -29.04
#